data_AF-R7SLP1-F1
#
_entry.id   AF-R7SLP1-F1
#
_cell.length_a   1.000
_cell.length_b   1.000
_cell.length_c   1.000
_cell.angle_alpha   90.00
_cell.angle_beta   90.00
_cell.angle_gamma   90.00
#
_symmetry.space_group_name_H-M   'P 1'
#
loop_
_entity.id
_entity.type
_entity.pdbx_description
1 polymer ?
#
loop_
_entity_poly.entity_id
_entity_poly.type
_entity_poly.pdbx_seq_one_letter_code
_entity_poly.pdbx_strand_id
1 'polypeptide(L)'
;MRATAVARNATRSMRIIALPLTPHRNPINGKPVEHLTYYHFITPPEDTKTSSWPKWAVAKASDLWAGLGKAPESSWKRKAFLYGERLVDRLDFEELALKSLDPSLGPKISNIVPSSSKTEGPSTIPLVFPPSVSPAPIPHLHSLLERRTPKHRKGFWMWLAISPLTAPFAIIPIIPNFPFFFCIWRSWSHYRAYKASEYLEGLLQRGAIITQSSPELDAIYAKYAPRPPKSFESEKPPPPYAPSGSEHSEKGVDADPAPTLLLTKEAVVELQKALDVPEDSTFAADVYRALEQARLRLEGKTGAK
;
A
#
# COMPACT_ATOMS: atom_id res chain seq x y z
N MET A 1 22.26 -20.31 -20.13
CA MET A 1 22.67 -18.97 -19.65
C MET A 1 21.82 -17.83 -20.25
N ARG A 2 20.48 -17.95 -20.27
CA ARG A 2 19.57 -16.89 -20.78
C ARG A 2 18.62 -16.31 -19.72
N ALA A 3 18.43 -17.00 -18.58
CA ALA A 3 17.53 -16.56 -17.51
C ALA A 3 18.11 -15.40 -16.67
N THR A 4 19.43 -15.26 -16.58
CA THR A 4 20.10 -14.23 -15.76
C THR A 4 20.21 -12.86 -16.45
N ALA A 5 20.00 -12.78 -17.76
CA ALA A 5 20.03 -11.52 -18.51
C ALA A 5 18.70 -10.73 -18.41
N VAL A 6 17.58 -11.41 -18.17
CA VAL A 6 16.26 -10.77 -18.03
C VAL A 6 16.13 -10.05 -16.67
N ALA A 7 16.72 -10.62 -15.61
CA ALA A 7 16.68 -10.02 -14.27
C ALA A 7 17.44 -8.69 -14.17
N ARG A 8 18.53 -8.50 -14.91
CA ARG A 8 19.32 -7.26 -14.88
C ARG A 8 18.67 -6.08 -15.62
N ASN A 9 17.71 -6.32 -16.51
CA ASN A 9 16.97 -5.26 -17.20
C ASN A 9 15.71 -4.81 -16.45
N ALA A 10 15.26 -5.55 -15.43
CA ALA A 10 14.07 -5.23 -14.64
C ALA A 10 14.26 -4.03 -13.68
N THR A 11 15.49 -3.53 -13.54
CA THR A 11 15.83 -2.35 -12.71
C THR A 11 15.58 -1.01 -13.41
N ARG A 12 15.11 -1.01 -14.67
CA ARG A 12 14.82 0.23 -15.44
C ARG A 12 13.34 0.46 -15.77
N SER A 13 12.45 -0.50 -15.55
CA SER A 13 11.03 -0.37 -15.87
C SER A 13 10.16 -0.31 -14.61
N MET A 14 9.12 0.50 -14.64
CA MET A 14 8.13 0.56 -13.56
C MET A 14 7.48 -0.83 -13.35
N ARG A 15 7.33 -1.26 -12.10
CA ARG A 15 6.67 -2.52 -11.72
C ARG A 15 5.68 -2.27 -10.59
N ILE A 16 4.55 -2.98 -10.60
CA ILE A 16 3.55 -2.93 -9.52
C ILE A 16 3.54 -4.28 -8.83
N ILE A 17 3.57 -4.30 -7.52
CA ILE A 17 3.55 -5.52 -6.73
C ILE A 17 2.28 -5.50 -5.88
N ALA A 18 1.44 -6.50 -6.03
CA ALA A 18 0.24 -6.69 -5.22
C ALA A 18 0.54 -7.67 -4.09
N LEU A 19 0.40 -7.21 -2.85
CA LEU A 19 0.55 -8.01 -1.63
C LEU A 19 -0.80 -8.10 -0.91
N PRO A 20 -1.61 -9.15 -1.18
CA PRO A 20 -2.82 -9.43 -0.42
C PRO A 20 -2.51 -9.60 1.07
N LEU A 21 -3.21 -8.84 1.93
CA LEU A 21 -3.06 -8.91 3.39
C LEU A 21 -4.16 -9.75 4.03
N THR A 22 -5.32 -9.82 3.38
CA THR A 22 -6.49 -10.58 3.83
C THR A 22 -7.02 -11.47 2.70
N PRO A 23 -7.59 -12.65 3.00
CA PRO A 23 -8.13 -13.55 1.97
C PRO A 23 -9.21 -12.86 1.13
N HIS A 24 -9.36 -13.30 -0.11
CA HIS A 24 -10.51 -12.92 -0.92
C HIS A 24 -11.77 -13.53 -0.31
N ARG A 25 -12.81 -12.72 -0.12
CA ARG A 25 -14.10 -13.17 0.41
C ARG A 25 -15.24 -12.67 -0.44
N ASN A 26 -16.19 -13.54 -0.67
CA ASN A 26 -17.44 -13.18 -1.32
C ASN A 26 -18.20 -12.16 -0.45
N PRO A 27 -18.93 -11.22 -1.07
CA PRO A 27 -19.77 -10.28 -0.35
C PRO A 27 -20.79 -11.04 0.51
N ILE A 28 -20.79 -10.77 1.82
CA ILE A 28 -21.76 -11.34 2.76
C ILE A 28 -22.94 -10.37 2.85
N ASN A 29 -24.16 -10.83 2.57
CA ASN A 29 -25.39 -10.03 2.62
C ASN A 29 -25.33 -8.75 1.76
N GLY A 30 -24.72 -8.84 0.57
CA GLY A 30 -24.58 -7.71 -0.37
C GLY A 30 -23.63 -6.61 0.10
N LYS A 31 -23.01 -6.74 1.28
CA LYS A 31 -21.95 -5.83 1.74
C LYS A 31 -20.60 -6.32 1.19
N PRO A 32 -19.86 -5.48 0.44
CA PRO A 32 -18.53 -5.85 -0.02
C PRO A 32 -17.63 -6.09 1.18
N VAL A 33 -17.06 -7.29 1.27
CA VAL A 33 -16.02 -7.58 2.26
C VAL A 33 -14.73 -6.95 1.76
N GLU A 34 -14.14 -6.07 2.57
CA GLU A 34 -12.90 -5.39 2.19
C GLU A 34 -11.75 -6.39 2.07
N HIS A 35 -11.37 -6.67 0.83
CA HIS A 35 -10.13 -7.35 0.49
C HIS A 35 -8.98 -6.32 0.58
N LEU A 36 -8.17 -6.42 1.62
CA LEU A 36 -7.05 -5.51 1.82
C LEU A 36 -5.84 -6.04 1.05
N THR A 37 -5.41 -5.29 0.04
CA THR A 37 -4.18 -5.56 -0.73
C THR A 37 -3.30 -4.32 -0.67
N TYR A 38 -2.05 -4.48 -0.23
CA TYR A 38 -1.04 -3.44 -0.32
C TYR A 38 -0.42 -3.47 -1.72
N TYR A 39 -0.43 -2.33 -2.40
CA TYR A 39 0.22 -2.19 -3.70
C TYR A 39 1.53 -1.43 -3.53
N HIS A 40 2.63 -2.02 -3.96
CA HIS A 40 3.92 -1.34 -4.00
C HIS A 40 4.28 -0.96 -5.43
N PHE A 41 4.73 0.28 -5.62
CA PHE A 41 5.13 0.80 -6.92
C PHE A 41 6.65 0.97 -6.93
N ILE A 42 7.32 0.19 -7.78
CA ILE A 42 8.74 0.38 -8.07
C ILE A 42 8.82 1.28 -9.28
N THR A 43 9.30 2.50 -9.09
CA THR A 43 9.53 3.47 -10.17
C THR A 43 11.02 3.55 -10.51
N PRO A 44 11.38 3.74 -11.78
CA PRO A 44 12.78 3.99 -12.13
C PRO A 44 13.25 5.31 -11.49
N PRO A 45 14.54 5.40 -11.12
CA PRO A 45 15.09 6.64 -10.60
C PRO A 45 14.93 7.75 -11.64
N GLU A 46 14.42 8.91 -11.23
CA GLU A 46 14.29 10.05 -12.12
C GLU A 46 15.68 10.49 -12.63
N ASP A 47 15.79 10.81 -13.92
CA ASP A 47 17.00 11.42 -14.47
C ASP A 47 17.27 12.76 -13.74
N THR A 48 18.40 12.82 -13.04
CA THR A 48 18.85 13.92 -12.16
C THR A 48 19.12 15.25 -12.88
N LYS A 49 18.86 15.34 -14.18
CA LYS A 49 19.26 16.45 -15.04
C LYS A 49 18.38 17.71 -14.93
N THR A 50 17.29 17.69 -14.15
CA THR A 50 16.46 18.90 -13.94
C THR A 50 16.25 19.17 -12.45
N SER A 51 17.09 20.05 -11.90
CA SER A 51 16.85 20.66 -10.57
C SER A 51 15.61 21.54 -10.65
N SER A 52 14.46 20.97 -10.35
CA SER A 52 13.20 21.68 -10.24
C SER A 52 13.13 22.38 -8.88
N TRP A 53 12.85 23.69 -8.84
CA TRP A 53 12.61 24.47 -7.61
C TRP A 53 11.70 23.76 -6.59
N PRO A 54 10.59 23.11 -7.01
CA PRO A 54 9.81 22.23 -6.15
C PRO A 54 10.60 21.13 -5.44
N LYS A 55 11.52 20.43 -6.13
CA LYS A 55 12.35 19.36 -5.55
C LYS A 55 13.27 19.91 -4.46
N TRP A 56 13.87 21.08 -4.71
CA TRP A 56 14.67 21.78 -3.71
C TRP A 56 13.84 22.14 -2.48
N ALA A 57 12.63 22.67 -2.66
CA ALA A 57 11.76 23.04 -1.54
C ALA A 57 11.36 21.82 -0.70
N VAL A 58 11.01 20.70 -1.35
CA VAL A 58 10.72 19.43 -0.68
C VAL A 58 11.94 18.92 0.08
N ALA A 59 13.13 18.93 -0.53
CA ALA A 59 14.37 18.50 0.13
C ALA A 59 14.66 19.35 1.38
N LYS A 60 14.54 20.68 1.29
CA LYS A 60 14.70 21.57 2.44
C LYS A 60 13.68 21.31 3.54
N ALA A 61 12.42 21.07 3.19
CA ALA A 61 11.40 20.73 4.17
C ALA A 61 11.71 19.39 4.87
N SER A 62 12.19 18.39 4.13
CA SER A 62 12.63 17.10 4.68
C SER A 62 13.81 17.25 5.63
N ASP A 63 14.82 18.06 5.27
CA ASP A 63 15.98 18.34 6.13
C ASP A 63 15.58 19.03 7.42
N LEU A 64 14.68 20.02 7.35
CA LEU A 64 14.13 20.70 8.52
C LEU A 64 13.34 19.74 9.40
N TRP A 65 12.50 18.88 8.80
CA TRP A 65 11.73 17.87 9.52
C TRP A 65 12.65 16.87 10.25
N ALA A 66 13.68 16.37 9.57
CA ALA A 66 14.69 15.49 10.17
C ALA A 66 15.47 16.20 11.29
N GLY A 67 15.74 17.49 11.14
CA GLY A 67 16.35 18.33 12.17
C GLY A 67 15.50 18.42 13.45
N LEU A 68 14.17 18.50 13.34
CA LEU A 68 13.27 18.47 14.50
C LEU A 68 13.35 17.14 15.27
N GLY A 69 13.54 16.04 14.54
CA GLY A 69 13.69 14.69 15.13
C GLY A 69 14.97 14.48 15.92
N LYS A 70 16.06 15.19 15.56
CA LYS A 70 17.39 15.14 16.22
C LYS A 70 17.48 15.99 17.50
N ALA A 71 16.45 16.77 17.81
CA ALA A 71 16.41 17.59 19.02
C ALA A 71 16.39 16.73 20.30
N PRO A 72 16.88 17.26 21.45
CA PRO A 72 16.88 16.53 22.71
C PRO A 72 15.46 16.14 23.14
N GLU A 73 15.32 15.03 23.87
CA GLU A 73 14.03 14.41 24.18
C GLU A 73 13.06 15.31 24.95
N SER A 74 13.58 16.23 25.76
CA SER A 74 12.80 17.21 26.51
C SER A 74 12.28 18.38 25.66
N SER A 75 12.75 18.54 24.42
CA SER A 75 12.41 19.67 23.56
C SER A 75 11.02 19.54 22.93
N TRP A 76 10.31 20.66 22.83
CA TRP A 76 9.05 20.75 22.07
C TRP A 76 9.22 20.32 20.60
N LYS A 77 10.41 20.48 20.02
CA LYS A 77 10.74 20.07 18.64
C LYS A 77 10.63 18.56 18.45
N ARG A 78 11.15 17.77 19.41
CA ARG A 78 11.04 16.31 19.41
C ARG A 78 9.60 15.87 19.59
N LYS A 79 8.84 16.52 20.49
CA LYS A 79 7.41 16.26 20.68
C LYS A 79 6.61 16.52 19.40
N ALA A 80 6.90 17.62 18.69
CA ALA A 80 6.26 17.95 17.42
C ALA A 80 6.59 16.91 16.32
N PHE A 81 7.86 16.49 16.23
CA PHE A 81 8.27 15.42 15.32
C PHE A 81 7.51 14.12 15.60
N LEU A 82 7.50 13.64 16.86
CA LEU A 82 6.78 12.43 17.24
C LEU A 82 5.27 12.52 17.00
N TYR A 83 4.67 13.69 17.23
CA TYR A 83 3.26 13.91 16.92
C TYR A 83 3.00 13.86 15.41
N GLY A 84 3.88 14.45 14.60
CA GLY A 84 3.81 14.36 13.15
C GLY A 84 3.95 12.92 12.63
N GLU A 85 4.92 12.15 13.13
CA GLU A 85 5.05 10.73 12.78
C GLU A 85 3.78 9.93 13.12
N ARG A 86 3.16 10.18 14.29
CA ARG A 86 1.86 9.59 14.64
C ARG A 86 0.74 9.99 13.67
N LEU A 87 0.77 11.19 13.11
CA LEU A 87 -0.20 11.62 12.09
C LEU A 87 0.05 10.91 10.76
N VAL A 88 1.31 10.71 10.37
CA VAL A 88 1.68 9.93 9.18
C VAL A 88 1.25 8.47 9.35
N ASP A 89 1.43 7.89 10.53
CA ASP A 89 1.04 6.51 10.85
C ASP A 89 -0.47 6.26 10.77
N ARG A 90 -1.27 7.32 10.96
CA ARG A 90 -2.72 7.29 10.81
C ARG A 90 -3.19 7.32 9.36
N LEU A 91 -2.30 7.63 8.40
CA LEU A 91 -2.66 7.57 7.00
C LEU A 91 -2.87 6.13 6.57
N ASP A 92 -3.97 5.90 5.86
CA ASP A 92 -4.27 4.62 5.25
C ASP A 92 -3.11 4.15 4.36
N PHE A 93 -2.71 2.88 4.50
CA PHE A 93 -1.64 2.30 3.70
C PHE A 93 -1.90 2.41 2.20
N GLU A 94 -3.17 2.43 1.78
CA GLU A 94 -3.55 2.64 0.38
C GLU A 94 -3.18 4.06 -0.10
N GLU A 95 -3.33 5.08 0.75
CA GLU A 95 -2.93 6.46 0.43
C GLU A 95 -1.41 6.57 0.33
N LEU A 96 -0.69 5.91 1.24
CA LEU A 96 0.77 5.90 1.25
C LEU A 96 1.35 5.20 0.01
N ALA A 97 0.78 4.05 -0.35
CA ALA A 97 1.08 3.34 -1.59
C ALA A 97 0.88 4.22 -2.82
N LEU A 98 -0.27 4.90 -2.94
CA LEU A 98 -0.52 5.79 -4.07
C LEU A 98 0.40 7.02 -4.08
N LYS A 99 0.80 7.50 -2.90
CA LYS A 99 1.72 8.64 -2.78
C LYS A 99 3.14 8.31 -3.26
N SER A 100 3.60 7.07 -3.10
CA SER A 100 4.93 6.64 -3.54
C SER A 100 5.05 6.64 -5.06
N LEU A 101 3.94 6.45 -5.78
CA LEU A 101 3.89 6.66 -7.21
C LEU A 101 4.13 8.13 -7.53
N ASP A 102 5.08 8.41 -8.43
CA ASP A 102 5.39 9.79 -8.80
C ASP A 102 4.41 10.34 -9.84
N PRO A 103 3.57 11.35 -9.52
CA PRO A 103 2.76 12.09 -10.49
C PRO A 103 3.52 12.73 -11.63
N SER A 104 4.86 12.83 -11.59
CA SER A 104 5.66 13.19 -12.77
C SER A 104 5.53 12.16 -13.92
N LEU A 105 5.19 10.91 -13.58
CA LEU A 105 4.87 9.81 -14.50
C LEU A 105 3.41 9.87 -15.00
N GLY A 106 2.55 10.61 -14.29
CA GLY A 106 1.18 10.89 -14.70
C GLY A 106 1.12 11.73 -15.98
N PRO A 107 -0.01 11.71 -16.72
CA PRO A 107 -0.16 12.53 -17.91
C PRO A 107 0.07 14.00 -17.55
N LYS A 108 1.18 14.56 -18.07
CA LYS A 108 1.50 15.98 -17.94
C LYS A 108 0.36 16.75 -18.60
N ILE A 109 -0.16 17.76 -17.92
CA ILE A 109 -1.25 18.64 -18.39
C ILE A 109 -0.85 19.35 -19.71
N SER A 110 0.43 19.31 -20.10
CA SER A 110 0.94 19.74 -21.40
C SER A 110 0.49 18.88 -22.60
N ASN A 111 -0.12 17.70 -22.40
CA ASN A 111 -0.63 16.86 -23.49
C ASN A 111 -1.98 17.34 -24.09
N ILE A 112 -2.45 18.54 -23.71
CA ILE A 112 -3.55 19.23 -24.41
C ILE A 112 -3.08 19.80 -25.77
N VAL A 113 -1.77 19.81 -26.04
CA VAL A 113 -1.22 20.06 -27.38
C VAL A 113 -0.65 18.74 -27.94
N PRO A 114 -1.12 18.27 -29.11
CA PRO A 114 -0.59 17.05 -29.72
C PRO A 114 0.79 17.37 -30.32
N SER A 115 1.85 17.24 -29.51
CA SER A 115 3.21 17.27 -30.06
C SER A 115 3.63 15.86 -30.43
N SER A 116 3.60 15.59 -31.72
CA SER A 116 4.14 14.41 -32.38
C SER A 116 5.65 14.32 -32.18
N SER A 117 6.11 13.71 -31.08
CA SER A 117 7.47 13.14 -31.04
C SER A 117 7.65 12.15 -29.88
N LYS A 118 7.55 10.86 -30.23
CA LYS A 118 8.41 9.72 -29.85
C LYS A 118 7.59 8.45 -29.68
N THR A 119 7.67 7.64 -30.73
CA THR A 119 7.34 6.23 -30.77
C THR A 119 8.23 5.46 -29.80
N GLU A 120 7.77 5.25 -28.58
CA GLU A 120 8.16 4.11 -27.76
C GLU A 120 6.90 3.24 -27.64
N GLY A 121 7.00 1.94 -27.91
CA GLY A 121 5.85 1.02 -27.83
C GLY A 121 5.18 1.06 -26.46
N PRO A 122 3.98 0.47 -26.28
CA PRO A 122 3.25 0.56 -25.02
C PRO A 122 4.14 0.06 -23.89
N SER A 123 4.61 0.99 -23.06
CA SER A 123 5.46 0.71 -21.90
C SER A 123 4.63 -0.13 -20.94
N THR A 124 4.76 -1.44 -21.08
CA THR A 124 3.94 -2.40 -20.36
C THR A 124 4.47 -2.49 -18.93
N ILE A 125 3.58 -2.32 -17.96
CA ILE A 125 3.92 -2.36 -16.54
C ILE A 125 3.47 -3.72 -16.00
N PRO A 126 4.40 -4.59 -15.57
CA PRO A 126 4.02 -5.86 -14.96
C PRO A 126 3.42 -5.62 -13.57
N LEU A 127 2.27 -6.23 -13.32
CA LEU A 127 1.62 -6.35 -12.03
C LEU A 127 1.91 -7.74 -11.46
N VAL A 128 2.86 -7.82 -10.55
CA VAL A 128 3.29 -9.05 -9.91
C VAL A 128 2.35 -9.38 -8.75
N PHE A 129 1.84 -10.61 -8.72
CA PHE A 129 0.90 -11.06 -7.67
C PHE A 129 1.09 -12.54 -7.32
N PRO A 130 0.72 -12.97 -6.10
CA PRO A 130 0.63 -14.38 -5.73
C PRO A 130 -0.69 -14.97 -6.27
N PRO A 131 -0.66 -15.88 -7.27
CA PRO A 131 -1.89 -16.42 -7.86
C PRO A 131 -2.69 -17.29 -6.90
N SER A 132 -2.08 -17.87 -5.87
CA SER A 132 -2.79 -18.68 -4.87
C SER A 132 -3.81 -17.88 -4.04
N VAL A 133 -3.58 -16.57 -3.86
CA VAL A 133 -4.38 -15.74 -2.95
C VAL A 133 -5.10 -14.56 -3.64
N SER A 134 -4.62 -14.14 -4.81
CA SER A 134 -5.24 -13.06 -5.58
C SER A 134 -5.63 -13.54 -6.98
N PRO A 135 -6.85 -14.07 -7.17
CA PRO A 135 -7.27 -14.61 -8.47
C PRO A 135 -7.51 -13.50 -9.52
N ALA A 136 -7.85 -12.28 -9.10
CA ALA A 136 -8.24 -11.18 -9.98
C ALA A 136 -7.66 -9.82 -9.52
N PRO A 137 -6.34 -9.59 -9.68
CA PRO A 137 -5.69 -8.39 -9.15
C PRO A 137 -6.06 -7.10 -9.88
N ILE A 138 -6.44 -7.18 -11.18
CA ILE A 138 -6.80 -6.02 -12.01
C ILE A 138 -8.20 -5.47 -11.66
N PRO A 139 -9.29 -6.27 -11.62
CA PRO A 139 -10.58 -5.78 -11.16
C PRO A 139 -10.54 -5.22 -9.74
N HIS A 140 -9.75 -5.85 -8.86
CA HIS A 140 -9.57 -5.36 -7.50
C HIS A 140 -8.91 -3.97 -7.49
N LEU A 141 -7.80 -3.79 -8.23
CA LEU A 141 -7.13 -2.50 -8.34
C LEU A 141 -8.06 -1.42 -8.89
N HIS A 142 -8.84 -1.73 -9.94
CA HIS A 142 -9.82 -0.81 -10.50
C HIS A 142 -10.87 -0.38 -9.46
N SER A 143 -11.46 -1.35 -8.73
CA SER A 143 -12.45 -1.06 -7.69
C SER A 143 -11.88 -0.20 -6.54
N LEU A 144 -10.61 -0.41 -6.19
CA LEU A 144 -9.91 0.38 -5.18
C LEU A 144 -9.77 1.83 -5.64
N LEU A 145 -9.31 2.04 -6.88
CA LEU A 145 -9.15 3.36 -7.47
C LEU A 145 -10.48 4.10 -7.56
N GLU A 146 -11.53 3.45 -8.06
CA GLU A 146 -12.86 4.04 -8.18
C GLU A 146 -13.41 4.52 -6.82
N ARG A 147 -13.23 3.72 -5.76
CA ARG A 147 -13.68 4.06 -4.41
C ARG A 147 -12.84 5.16 -3.74
N ARG A 148 -11.53 5.22 -4.02
CA ARG A 148 -10.56 6.07 -3.30
C ARG A 148 -10.30 7.42 -3.99
N THR A 149 -10.28 7.46 -5.33
CA THR A 149 -10.05 8.69 -6.12
C THR A 149 -10.93 9.87 -5.70
N PRO A 150 -12.28 9.74 -5.60
CA PRO A 150 -13.13 10.87 -5.22
C PRO A 150 -12.88 11.34 -3.79
N LYS A 151 -12.51 10.42 -2.87
CA LYS A 151 -12.16 10.77 -1.48
C LYS A 151 -10.90 11.62 -1.43
N HIS A 152 -9.85 11.24 -2.16
CA HIS A 152 -8.61 12.03 -2.21
C HIS A 152 -8.84 13.38 -2.90
N ARG A 153 -9.62 13.44 -3.98
CA ARG A 153 -10.00 14.70 -4.63
C ARG A 153 -10.74 15.65 -3.68
N LYS A 154 -11.75 15.16 -2.97
CA LYS A 154 -12.50 15.96 -1.97
C LYS A 154 -11.58 16.41 -0.84
N GLY A 155 -10.73 15.51 -0.32
CA GLY A 155 -9.76 15.81 0.72
C GLY A 155 -8.78 16.91 0.31
N PHE A 156 -8.25 16.87 -0.91
CA PHE A 156 -7.35 17.90 -1.45
C PHE A 156 -7.98 19.30 -1.36
N TRP A 157 -9.19 19.46 -1.91
CA TRP A 157 -9.90 20.74 -1.93
C TRP A 157 -10.32 21.20 -0.53
N MET A 158 -10.78 20.28 0.32
CA MET A 158 -11.17 20.57 1.69
C MET A 158 -10.00 21.15 2.50
N TRP A 159 -8.85 20.47 2.50
CA TRP A 159 -7.67 20.92 3.25
C TRP A 159 -7.04 22.18 2.66
N LEU A 160 -7.13 22.36 1.33
CA LEU A 160 -6.70 23.60 0.68
C LEU A 160 -7.57 24.79 1.12
N ALA A 161 -8.89 24.60 1.20
CA ALA A 161 -9.82 25.64 1.65
C ALA A 161 -9.68 25.98 3.15
N ILE A 162 -9.31 25.01 3.99
CA ILE A 162 -9.05 25.22 5.43
C ILE A 162 -7.71 25.95 5.65
N SER A 163 -6.71 25.74 4.77
CA SER A 163 -5.37 26.32 4.96
C SER A 163 -5.33 27.84 5.23
N PRO A 164 -6.05 28.73 4.49
CA PRO A 164 -6.01 30.17 4.79
C PRO A 164 -6.56 30.51 6.18
N LEU A 165 -7.53 29.75 6.71
CA LEU A 165 -8.06 29.97 8.07
C LEU A 165 -7.00 29.73 9.15
N THR A 166 -6.06 28.83 8.86
CA THR A 166 -4.94 28.51 9.77
C THR A 166 -3.73 29.40 9.57
N ALA A 167 -3.66 30.21 8.51
CA ALA A 167 -2.54 31.10 8.20
C ALA A 167 -2.19 32.17 9.28
N PRO A 168 -3.13 32.80 10.03
CA PRO A 168 -2.79 33.90 10.94
C PRO A 168 -1.85 33.49 12.09
N PHE A 169 -1.74 32.20 12.43
CA PHE A 169 -0.76 31.70 13.40
C PHE A 169 0.69 31.71 12.88
N ALA A 170 0.93 32.00 11.58
CA ALA A 170 2.26 32.08 10.98
C ALA A 170 2.98 33.40 11.28
N ILE A 171 2.24 34.39 11.79
CA ILE A 171 2.76 35.75 12.03
C ILE A 171 3.57 35.81 13.34
N ILE A 172 3.47 34.81 14.22
CA ILE A 172 4.21 34.75 15.50
C ILE A 172 5.56 34.04 15.27
N PRO A 173 6.72 34.73 15.39
CA PRO A 173 8.03 34.21 14.95
C PRO A 173 8.65 33.13 15.85
N ILE A 174 8.01 32.75 16.96
CA ILE A 174 8.59 31.86 17.98
C ILE A 174 8.21 30.39 17.74
N ILE A 175 7.08 30.11 17.10
CA ILE A 175 6.53 28.75 16.93
C ILE A 175 6.12 28.54 15.47
N PRO A 176 6.61 27.47 14.78
CA PRO A 176 6.11 27.13 13.46
C PRO A 176 4.60 26.97 13.50
N ASN A 177 3.89 27.54 12.53
CA ASN A 177 2.43 27.37 12.42
C ASN A 177 2.09 25.94 11.98
N PHE A 178 2.18 25.00 12.92
CA PHE A 178 1.88 23.58 12.72
C PHE A 178 0.48 23.34 12.14
N PRO A 179 -0.58 24.05 12.56
CA PRO A 179 -1.89 23.94 11.92
C PRO A 179 -1.86 24.22 10.41
N PHE A 180 -1.20 25.31 9.99
CA PHE A 180 -1.07 25.65 8.58
C PHE A 180 -0.24 24.64 7.80
N PHE A 181 0.96 24.30 8.31
CA PHE A 181 1.82 23.33 7.66
C PHE A 181 1.15 21.96 7.54
N PHE A 182 0.39 21.54 8.56
CA PHE A 182 -0.41 20.32 8.50
C PHE A 182 -1.49 20.39 7.40
N CYS A 183 -2.23 21.50 7.29
CA CYS A 183 -3.25 21.65 6.24
C CYS A 183 -2.64 21.58 4.84
N ILE A 184 -1.53 22.29 4.61
CA ILE A 184 -0.82 22.28 3.32
C ILE A 184 -0.25 20.89 3.01
N TRP A 185 0.45 20.28 3.98
CA TRP A 185 0.98 18.92 3.83
C TRP A 185 -0.13 17.91 3.55
N ARG A 186 -1.26 18.01 4.25
CA ARG A 186 -2.40 17.10 4.08
C ARG A 186 -3.08 17.28 2.73
N SER A 187 -3.23 18.53 2.29
CA SER A 187 -3.70 18.87 0.94
C SER A 187 -2.76 18.28 -0.12
N TRP A 188 -1.44 18.49 0.01
CA TRP A 188 -0.45 17.92 -0.90
C TRP A 188 -0.46 16.39 -0.93
N SER A 189 -0.60 15.72 0.23
CA SER A 189 -0.73 14.26 0.31
C SER A 189 -1.94 13.75 -0.48
N HIS A 190 -3.09 14.40 -0.29
CA HIS A 190 -4.30 14.08 -1.05
C HIS A 190 -4.14 14.35 -2.55
N TYR A 191 -3.49 15.44 -2.93
CA TYR A 191 -3.22 15.78 -4.33
C TYR A 191 -2.35 14.71 -5.00
N ARG A 192 -1.25 14.30 -4.36
CA ARG A 192 -0.35 13.24 -4.84
C ARG A 192 -1.11 11.93 -5.05
N ALA A 193 -1.87 11.48 -4.04
CA ALA A 193 -2.66 10.25 -4.14
C ALA A 193 -3.73 10.33 -5.22
N TYR A 194 -4.45 11.44 -5.32
CA TYR A 194 -5.45 11.68 -6.39
C TYR A 194 -4.82 11.60 -7.79
N LYS A 195 -3.69 12.29 -8.01
CA LYS A 195 -3.00 12.27 -9.31
C LYS A 195 -2.43 10.91 -9.66
N ALA A 196 -1.89 10.19 -8.68
CA ALA A 196 -1.44 8.81 -8.86
C ALA A 196 -2.59 7.88 -9.23
N SER A 197 -3.77 8.04 -8.61
CA SER A 197 -4.95 7.25 -8.97
C SER A 197 -5.43 7.53 -10.40
N GLU A 198 -5.52 8.80 -10.82
CA GLU A 198 -5.89 9.15 -12.21
C GLU A 198 -4.91 8.56 -13.23
N TYR A 199 -3.61 8.57 -12.91
CA TYR A 199 -2.60 7.97 -13.77
C TYR A 199 -2.80 6.46 -13.90
N LEU A 200 -3.00 5.77 -12.77
CA LEU A 200 -3.16 4.32 -12.76
C LEU A 200 -4.45 3.88 -13.46
N GLU A 201 -5.53 4.66 -13.33
CA GLU A 201 -6.77 4.47 -14.08
C GLU A 201 -6.54 4.62 -15.59
N GLY A 202 -5.78 5.64 -16.01
CA GLY A 202 -5.39 5.81 -17.41
C GLY A 202 -4.55 4.65 -17.96
N LEU A 203 -3.69 4.04 -17.14
CA LEU A 203 -2.92 2.84 -17.50
C LEU A 203 -3.81 1.60 -17.65
N LEU A 204 -4.79 1.43 -16.75
CA LEU A 204 -5.77 0.34 -16.81
C LEU A 204 -6.63 0.44 -18.07
N GLN A 205 -7.15 1.63 -18.39
CA GLN A 205 -7.97 1.86 -19.58
C GLN A 205 -7.24 1.57 -20.90
N ARG A 206 -5.92 1.78 -20.92
CA ARG A 206 -5.05 1.50 -22.09
C ARG A 206 -4.62 0.04 -22.17
N GLY A 207 -4.93 -0.78 -21.17
CA GLY A 207 -4.43 -2.15 -21.08
C GLY A 207 -2.91 -2.23 -20.90
N ALA A 208 -2.28 -1.18 -20.36
CA ALA A 208 -0.83 -1.11 -20.20
C ALA A 208 -0.31 -1.94 -19.00
N ILE A 209 -1.21 -2.38 -18.12
CA ILE A 209 -0.88 -3.19 -16.94
C ILE A 209 -1.11 -4.67 -17.28
N ILE A 210 -0.04 -5.47 -17.29
CA ILE A 210 -0.12 -6.92 -17.56
C ILE A 210 0.12 -7.68 -16.25
N THR A 211 -0.75 -8.65 -15.98
CA THR A 211 -0.64 -9.52 -14.81
C THR A 211 0.50 -10.51 -14.96
N GLN A 212 1.38 -10.57 -13.97
CA GLN A 212 2.49 -11.51 -13.90
C GLN A 212 2.36 -12.34 -12.61
N SER A 213 2.11 -13.64 -12.75
CA SER A 213 2.09 -14.56 -11.61
C SER A 213 3.52 -14.78 -11.08
N SER A 214 3.69 -14.71 -9.76
CA SER A 214 4.96 -15.02 -9.11
C SER A 214 4.82 -16.25 -8.20
N PRO A 215 5.36 -17.42 -8.60
CA PRO A 215 5.37 -18.60 -7.74
C PRO A 215 6.30 -18.43 -6.51
N GLU A 216 7.29 -17.53 -6.60
CA GLU A 216 8.16 -17.18 -5.48
C GLU A 216 7.36 -16.47 -4.37
N LEU A 217 6.44 -15.57 -4.74
CA LEU A 217 5.54 -14.95 -3.77
C LEU A 217 4.62 -16.01 -3.15
N ASP A 218 4.05 -16.92 -3.92
CA ASP A 218 3.22 -18.00 -3.37
C ASP A 218 3.97 -18.84 -2.33
N ALA A 219 5.25 -19.16 -2.57
CA ALA A 219 6.06 -19.91 -1.61
C ALA A 219 6.25 -19.15 -0.29
N ILE A 220 6.44 -17.83 -0.35
CA ILE A 220 6.54 -16.96 0.84
C ILE A 220 5.20 -16.94 1.58
N TYR A 221 4.08 -16.79 0.86
CA TYR A 221 2.74 -16.82 1.45
C TYR A 221 2.45 -18.17 2.14
N ALA A 222 2.84 -19.29 1.52
CA ALA A 222 2.69 -20.62 2.11
C ALA A 222 3.56 -20.79 3.37
N LYS A 223 4.78 -20.25 3.37
CA LYS A 223 5.73 -20.35 4.50
C LYS A 223 5.34 -19.47 5.69
N TYR A 224 4.82 -18.27 5.44
CA TYR A 224 4.47 -17.28 6.45
C TYR A 224 2.97 -17.11 6.67
N ALA A 225 2.17 -18.10 6.25
CA ALA A 225 0.77 -18.17 6.61
C ALA A 225 0.65 -18.29 8.14
N PRO A 226 -0.18 -17.46 8.80
CA PRO A 226 -0.38 -17.59 10.24
C PRO A 226 -0.94 -18.98 10.57
N ARG A 227 -0.26 -19.67 11.48
CA ARG A 227 -0.65 -21.00 11.93
C ARG A 227 -2.06 -20.93 12.53
N PRO A 228 -3.01 -21.78 12.11
CA PRO A 228 -4.31 -21.84 12.78
C PRO A 228 -4.10 -22.16 14.27
N PRO A 229 -4.91 -21.58 15.17
CA PRO A 229 -4.83 -21.94 16.58
C PRO A 229 -4.99 -23.46 16.67
N LYS A 230 -4.00 -24.14 17.26
CA LYS A 230 -4.10 -25.57 17.56
C LYS A 230 -5.38 -25.74 18.37
N SER A 231 -6.39 -26.39 17.80
CA SER A 231 -7.40 -27.05 18.60
C SER A 231 -6.63 -27.91 19.60
N PHE A 232 -6.81 -27.66 20.88
CA PHE A 232 -6.39 -28.59 21.91
C PHE A 232 -7.13 -29.90 21.63
N GLU A 233 -6.50 -30.81 20.90
CA GLU A 233 -6.88 -32.21 20.88
C GLU A 233 -6.77 -32.68 22.33
N SER A 234 -7.92 -32.72 23.00
CA SER A 234 -8.08 -33.52 24.20
C SER A 234 -7.75 -34.95 23.80
N GLU A 235 -6.55 -35.36 24.18
CA GLU A 235 -6.07 -36.74 24.17
C GLU A 235 -7.04 -37.57 25.03
N LYS A 236 -8.06 -38.14 24.40
CA LYS A 236 -8.85 -39.23 24.99
C LYS A 236 -8.34 -40.54 24.40
N PRO A 237 -7.95 -41.53 25.22
CA PRO A 237 -7.43 -42.80 24.73
C PRO A 237 -8.55 -43.58 24.00
N PRO A 238 -8.20 -44.39 22.98
CA PRO A 238 -9.18 -45.14 22.20
C PRO A 238 -9.81 -46.26 23.05
N PRO A 239 -11.14 -46.42 23.08
CA PRO A 239 -11.74 -47.65 23.57
C PRO A 239 -11.58 -48.77 22.52
N PRO A 240 -11.29 -50.01 22.95
CA PRO A 240 -11.16 -51.14 22.06
C PRO A 240 -12.54 -51.69 21.66
N TYR A 241 -12.62 -52.19 20.41
CA TYR A 241 -13.70 -52.95 19.77
C TYR A 241 -14.72 -52.18 18.90
N ALA A 242 -14.64 -52.46 17.59
CA ALA A 242 -15.67 -52.21 16.57
C ALA A 242 -16.73 -53.35 16.57
N PRO A 243 -17.91 -53.19 15.92
CA PRO A 243 -17.99 -53.38 14.48
C PRO A 243 -18.95 -52.44 13.71
N SER A 244 -18.75 -52.44 12.38
CA SER A 244 -19.47 -51.79 11.28
C SER A 244 -20.96 -51.45 11.45
N GLY A 245 -21.34 -50.26 10.95
CA GLY A 245 -22.69 -49.96 10.49
C GLY A 245 -22.97 -48.46 10.32
N SER A 246 -23.55 -48.12 9.17
CA SER A 246 -24.27 -46.87 8.84
C SER A 246 -23.49 -45.56 8.66
N GLU A 247 -23.30 -45.24 7.38
CA GLU A 247 -23.44 -43.93 6.71
C GLU A 247 -24.02 -42.79 7.56
N HIS A 248 -23.24 -41.72 7.71
CA HIS A 248 -23.69 -40.34 7.50
C HIS A 248 -22.47 -39.48 7.14
N SER A 249 -22.25 -39.30 5.83
CA SER A 249 -21.44 -38.19 5.32
C SER A 249 -22.21 -36.89 5.53
N GLU A 250 -22.09 -36.31 6.72
CA GLU A 250 -22.38 -34.89 6.88
C GLU A 250 -21.23 -34.12 6.21
N LYS A 251 -21.56 -33.57 5.04
CA LYS A 251 -20.77 -32.54 4.38
C LYS A 251 -20.42 -31.47 5.42
N GLY A 252 -19.14 -31.36 5.74
CA GLY A 252 -18.61 -30.25 6.51
C GLY A 252 -19.07 -28.96 5.85
N VAL A 253 -19.94 -28.24 6.55
CA VAL A 253 -20.32 -26.87 6.24
C VAL A 253 -19.02 -26.09 6.15
N ASP A 254 -18.77 -25.46 4.99
CA ASP A 254 -17.69 -24.51 4.76
C ASP A 254 -17.77 -23.41 5.82
N ALA A 255 -17.11 -23.64 6.96
CA ALA A 255 -16.89 -22.63 7.97
C ALA A 255 -15.87 -21.66 7.37
N ASP A 256 -16.38 -20.59 6.78
CA ASP A 256 -15.58 -19.49 6.24
C ASP A 256 -14.46 -19.16 7.26
N PRO A 257 -13.18 -19.40 6.92
CA PRO A 257 -12.10 -19.35 7.89
C PRO A 257 -12.04 -17.95 8.48
N ALA A 258 -12.02 -17.82 9.81
CA ALA A 258 -12.08 -16.55 10.55
C ALA A 258 -11.18 -15.45 9.93
N PRO A 259 -11.57 -14.16 10.00
CA PRO A 259 -10.86 -13.07 9.33
C PRO A 259 -9.43 -12.96 9.87
N THR A 260 -8.50 -13.59 9.16
CA THR A 260 -7.09 -13.72 9.56
C THR A 260 -6.22 -13.07 8.51
N LEU A 261 -5.10 -12.50 8.94
CA LEU A 261 -4.07 -12.04 8.02
C LEU A 261 -3.53 -13.20 7.18
N LEU A 262 -3.03 -12.91 6.00
CA LEU A 262 -2.40 -13.91 5.12
C LEU A 262 -0.89 -14.03 5.35
N LEU A 263 -0.28 -13.00 5.92
CA LEU A 263 1.15 -12.90 6.15
C LEU A 263 1.43 -12.46 7.58
N THR A 264 2.47 -13.04 8.16
CA THR A 264 3.05 -12.55 9.41
C THR A 264 4.15 -11.50 9.15
N LYS A 265 4.57 -10.78 10.19
CA LYS A 265 5.58 -9.70 10.08
C LYS A 265 6.94 -10.22 9.66
N GLU A 266 7.24 -11.49 9.94
CA GLU A 266 8.52 -12.12 9.61
C GLU A 266 8.69 -12.28 8.09
N ALA A 267 7.60 -12.28 7.32
CA ALA A 267 7.63 -12.36 5.86
C ALA A 267 8.28 -11.14 5.20
N VAL A 268 8.26 -9.97 5.85
CA VAL A 268 8.65 -8.70 5.22
C VAL A 268 10.11 -8.70 4.75
N VAL A 269 11.02 -9.30 5.54
CA VAL A 269 12.44 -9.39 5.19
C VAL A 269 12.67 -10.32 3.99
N GLU A 270 11.92 -11.44 3.91
CA GLU A 270 12.01 -12.35 2.77
C GLU A 270 11.35 -11.76 1.52
N LEU A 271 10.24 -11.04 1.67
CA LEU A 271 9.60 -10.29 0.57
C LEU A 271 10.55 -9.25 -0.01
N GLN A 272 11.23 -8.47 0.83
CA GLN A 272 12.17 -7.45 0.37
C GLN A 272 13.31 -8.07 -0.46
N LYS A 273 13.85 -9.21 -0.02
CA LYS A 273 14.89 -9.95 -0.73
C LYS A 273 14.39 -10.57 -2.03
N ALA A 274 13.23 -11.23 -2.01
CA ALA A 274 12.66 -11.88 -3.19
C ALA A 274 12.26 -10.88 -4.29
N LEU A 275 11.85 -9.68 -3.90
CA LEU A 275 11.41 -8.63 -4.83
C LEU A 275 12.59 -7.77 -5.34
N ASP A 276 13.82 -8.02 -4.87
CA ASP A 276 15.03 -7.23 -5.18
C ASP A 276 14.81 -5.74 -4.88
N VAL A 277 14.17 -5.46 -3.74
CA VAL A 277 13.87 -4.09 -3.31
C VAL A 277 15.03 -3.57 -2.47
N PRO A 278 15.55 -2.36 -2.73
CA PRO A 278 16.67 -1.79 -1.97
C PRO A 278 16.40 -1.77 -0.46
N GLU A 279 17.44 -2.06 0.34
CA GLU A 279 17.34 -2.11 1.80
C GLU A 279 17.00 -0.74 2.42
N ASP A 280 17.43 0.34 1.77
CA ASP A 280 17.19 1.73 2.15
C ASP A 280 15.83 2.28 1.71
N SER A 281 15.01 1.46 1.03
CA SER A 281 13.67 1.86 0.60
C SER A 281 12.66 1.89 1.76
N THR A 282 11.54 2.61 1.56
CA THR A 282 10.44 2.65 2.54
C THR A 282 9.59 1.37 2.57
N PHE A 283 9.89 0.39 1.70
CA PHE A 283 9.07 -0.80 1.49
C PHE A 283 8.76 -1.55 2.78
N ALA A 284 9.77 -1.89 3.57
CA ALA A 284 9.57 -2.67 4.79
C ALA A 284 8.68 -1.94 5.79
N ALA A 285 8.94 -0.65 6.03
CA ALA A 285 8.15 0.18 6.93
C ALA A 285 6.68 0.30 6.47
N ASP A 286 6.45 0.47 5.18
CA ASP A 286 5.10 0.57 4.61
C ASP A 286 4.34 -0.76 4.70
N VAL A 287 5.00 -1.90 4.46
CA VAL A 287 4.39 -3.24 4.59
C VAL A 287 4.07 -3.55 6.06
N TYR A 288 4.96 -3.24 7.00
CA TYR A 288 4.68 -3.40 8.43
C TYR A 288 3.46 -2.58 8.85
N ARG A 289 3.36 -1.33 8.40
CA ARG A 289 2.20 -0.48 8.66
C ARG A 289 0.93 -1.06 8.05
N ALA A 290 1.00 -1.56 6.81
CA ALA A 290 -0.14 -2.16 6.14
C ALA A 290 -0.66 -3.41 6.87
N LEU A 291 0.25 -4.29 7.34
CA LEU A 291 -0.10 -5.46 8.14
C LEU A 291 -0.77 -5.08 9.46
N GLU A 292 -0.26 -4.07 10.17
CA GLU A 292 -0.87 -3.56 11.42
C GLU A 292 -2.25 -2.95 11.19
N GLN A 293 -2.39 -2.09 10.18
CA GLN A 293 -3.69 -1.51 9.84
C GLN A 293 -4.69 -2.59 9.40
N ALA A 294 -4.25 -3.60 8.64
CA ALA A 294 -5.09 -4.74 8.29
C ALA A 294 -5.52 -5.52 9.54
N ARG A 295 -4.60 -5.80 10.46
CA ARG A 295 -4.90 -6.46 11.75
C ARG A 295 -5.99 -5.71 12.52
N LEU A 296 -5.80 -4.40 12.74
CA LEU A 296 -6.74 -3.57 13.49
C LEU A 296 -8.12 -3.49 12.81
N ARG A 297 -8.16 -3.43 11.47
CA ARG A 297 -9.41 -3.44 10.70
C ARG A 297 -10.14 -4.81 10.80
N LEU A 298 -9.42 -5.91 11.00
CA LEU A 298 -10.03 -7.23 11.23
C LEU A 298 -10.55 -7.36 12.67
N GLU A 299 -9.77 -6.94 13.67
CA GLU A 299 -10.16 -6.96 15.09
C GLU A 299 -11.39 -6.10 15.36
N GLY A 300 -11.41 -4.88 14.82
CA GLY A 300 -12.54 -3.96 14.95
C GLY A 300 -13.85 -4.49 14.33
N LYS A 301 -13.77 -5.40 13.34
CA LYS A 301 -14.94 -6.07 12.75
C LYS A 301 -15.44 -7.24 13.61
N THR A 302 -14.54 -7.92 14.32
CA THR A 302 -14.89 -9.04 15.21
C THR A 302 -15.51 -8.54 16.52
N GLY A 303 -15.10 -7.38 17.04
CA GLY A 303 -15.64 -6.78 18.27
C GLY A 303 -16.93 -5.98 18.11
N ALA A 304 -17.41 -5.75 16.88
CA ALA A 304 -18.64 -5.01 16.58
C ALA A 304 -19.85 -5.94 16.30
N LYS A 305 -19.76 -7.22 16.68
CA LYS A 305 -20.81 -8.24 16.55
C LYS A 305 -21.59 -8.41 17.83
#